data_AF-A0A958MNN7-F1
#
_entry.id   AF-A0A958MNN7-F1
#
_cell.length_a   1.000
_cell.length_b   1.000
_cell.length_c   1.000
_cell.angle_alpha   90.00
_cell.angle_beta   90.00
_cell.angle_gamma   90.00
#
_symmetry.space_group_name_H-M   'P 1'
#
loop_
_entity.id
_entity.type
_entity.pdbx_description
1 polymer ?
#
loop_
_entity_poly.entity_id
_entity_poly.type
_entity_poly.pdbx_seq_one_letter_code
_entity_poly.pdbx_strand_id
1 'polypeptide(L)'
;TPSGRCIQALDYWNRDENGKATRVKRENYNAFKTKKGRTVYDGGGIQPDLELEASKQSPITSAILAENLIFKYATDYYYKHPEPADITQFELTDAEFNSFKNFLRSNNFNFETKAEKAFAEAYLTAKEEKIGTAIDSDYEDLLNALNSYKTQAIDANKTEILSLLSDEIIKRYFYREGLYTYYKATNPEIQKGKEILSSMSNYNGYLD
;
A
#
# COMPACT_ATOMS: atom_id res chain seq x y z
N THR A 1 14.85 16.10 23.14
CA THR A 1 15.37 16.98 22.06
C THR A 1 15.76 18.32 22.68
N PRO A 2 16.47 19.23 21.98
CA PRO A 2 16.86 20.54 22.54
C PRO A 2 15.69 21.40 23.07
N SER A 3 14.46 21.14 22.63
CA SER A 3 13.24 21.80 23.13
C SER A 3 12.63 21.13 24.37
N GLY A 4 13.26 20.11 24.94
CA GLY A 4 12.68 19.28 26.02
C GLY A 4 11.60 18.31 25.54
N ARG A 5 11.08 18.47 24.31
CA ARG A 5 10.04 17.59 23.73
C ARG A 5 10.57 16.17 23.48
N CYS A 6 9.83 15.15 23.93
CA CYS A 6 10.08 13.77 23.55
C CYS A 6 9.40 13.47 22.20
N ILE A 7 10.17 13.03 21.21
CA ILE A 7 9.66 12.64 19.88
C ILE A 7 9.53 11.13 19.71
N GLN A 8 9.82 10.35 20.74
CA GLN A 8 9.65 8.91 20.70
C GLN A 8 8.17 8.59 20.88
N ALA A 9 7.60 7.88 19.91
CA ALA A 9 6.22 7.42 20.00
C ALA A 9 6.06 6.17 20.88
N LEU A 10 7.15 5.43 21.05
CA LEU A 10 7.18 4.16 21.79
C LEU A 10 7.80 4.37 23.17
N ASP A 11 7.13 3.82 24.17
CA ASP A 11 7.61 3.65 25.52
C ASP A 11 8.40 2.32 25.61
N TYR A 12 9.72 2.46 25.75
CA TYR A 12 10.63 1.32 25.91
C TYR A 12 10.80 0.87 27.37
N TRP A 13 10.32 1.68 28.33
CA TRP A 13 10.39 1.39 29.76
C TRP A 13 9.23 0.49 30.19
N ASN A 14 8.04 0.70 29.62
CA ASN A 14 6.85 -0.12 29.87
C ASN A 14 6.52 -0.97 28.64
N ARG A 15 7.05 -2.19 28.62
CA ARG A 15 6.81 -3.19 27.57
C ARG A 15 5.54 -3.98 27.83
N ASP A 16 4.93 -4.48 26.76
CA ASP A 16 3.79 -5.40 26.86
C ASP A 16 4.22 -6.81 27.30
N GLU A 17 3.24 -7.70 27.45
CA GLU A 17 3.41 -9.10 27.86
C GLU A 17 4.34 -9.89 26.92
N ASN A 18 4.50 -9.46 25.68
CA ASN A 18 5.39 -10.07 24.69
C ASN A 18 6.78 -9.40 24.67
N GLY A 19 7.07 -8.49 25.61
CA GLY A 19 8.33 -7.75 25.68
C GLY A 19 8.48 -6.66 24.62
N LYS A 20 7.41 -6.29 23.93
CA LYS A 20 7.43 -5.26 22.87
C LYS A 20 7.14 -3.88 23.47
N ALA A 21 7.85 -2.86 22.95
CA ALA A 21 7.62 -1.48 23.34
C ALA A 21 6.19 -1.04 22.96
N THR A 22 5.51 -0.36 23.89
CA THR A 22 4.12 0.07 23.70
C THR A 22 4.07 1.52 23.21
N ARG A 23 3.00 1.92 22.52
CA ARG A 23 2.86 3.33 22.10
C ARG A 23 2.40 4.17 23.29
N VAL A 24 3.02 5.34 23.48
CA VAL A 24 2.52 6.33 24.44
C VAL A 24 1.10 6.70 24.04
N LYS A 25 0.16 6.63 24.99
CA LYS A 25 -1.24 6.96 24.72
C LYS A 25 -1.42 8.47 24.59
N ARG A 26 -2.35 8.92 23.74
CA ARG A 26 -2.57 10.35 23.45
C ARG A 26 -2.90 11.17 24.69
N GLU A 27 -3.53 10.56 25.69
CA GLU A 27 -3.90 11.20 26.96
C GLU A 27 -2.68 11.60 27.79
N ASN A 28 -1.53 10.97 27.53
CA ASN A 28 -0.27 11.24 28.21
C ASN A 28 0.63 12.21 27.42
N TYR A 29 0.13 12.80 26.34
CA TYR A 29 0.90 13.78 25.58
C TYR A 29 0.90 15.13 26.28
N ASN A 30 2.09 15.71 26.43
CA ASN A 30 2.27 17.08 26.89
C ASN A 30 2.28 18.03 25.70
N ALA A 31 1.62 19.18 25.87
CA ALA A 31 1.60 20.25 24.89
C ALA A 31 2.86 21.13 25.03
N PHE A 32 3.51 21.38 23.90
CA PHE A 32 4.63 22.30 23.74
C PHE A 32 4.27 23.39 22.73
N LYS A 33 5.06 24.45 22.70
CA LYS A 33 4.90 25.57 21.76
C LYS A 33 6.13 25.72 20.89
N THR A 34 5.93 25.93 19.59
CA THR A 34 7.01 26.37 18.70
C THR A 34 7.40 27.83 19.02
N LYS A 35 8.51 28.32 18.47
CA LYS A 35 8.93 29.73 18.63
C LYS A 35 7.83 30.74 18.20
N LYS A 36 6.96 30.34 17.28
CA LYS A 36 5.87 31.17 16.74
C LYS A 36 4.51 30.95 17.42
N GLY A 37 4.41 30.02 18.37
CA GLY A 37 3.20 29.84 19.21
C GLY A 37 2.27 28.69 18.79
N ARG A 38 2.58 27.97 17.70
CA ARG A 38 1.89 26.73 17.32
C ARG A 38 2.02 25.65 18.40
N THR A 39 0.90 24.99 18.72
CA THR A 39 0.90 23.84 19.65
C THR A 39 1.43 22.60 18.95
N VAL A 40 2.38 21.92 19.59
CA VAL A 40 2.90 20.61 19.16
C VAL A 40 2.91 19.69 20.36
N TYR A 41 2.69 18.40 20.14
CA TYR A 41 2.63 17.41 21.23
C TYR A 41 3.92 16.57 21.27
N ASP A 42 4.30 16.13 22.47
CA ASP A 42 5.30 15.05 22.61
C ASP A 42 4.64 13.67 22.46
N GLY A 43 5.44 12.60 22.59
CA GLY A 43 4.94 11.22 22.74
C GLY A 43 4.28 10.60 21.49
N GLY A 44 4.02 11.38 20.45
CA GLY A 44 3.33 10.94 19.24
C GLY A 44 4.22 10.57 18.06
N GLY A 45 5.51 10.89 18.11
CA GLY A 45 6.41 10.83 16.93
C GLY A 45 6.62 12.20 16.30
N ILE A 46 7.00 12.20 15.02
CA ILE A 46 6.96 13.39 14.16
C ILE A 46 5.66 13.30 13.37
N GLN A 47 4.67 14.11 13.74
CA GLN A 47 3.42 14.23 13.00
C GLN A 47 3.59 15.24 11.87
N PRO A 48 3.15 14.94 10.63
CA PRO A 48 3.22 15.90 9.53
C PRO A 48 2.20 17.03 9.73
N ASP A 49 2.52 18.21 9.20
CA ASP A 49 1.59 19.35 9.23
C ASP A 49 0.45 19.19 8.18
N LEU A 50 0.68 18.36 7.17
CA LEU A 50 -0.33 17.89 6.22
C LEU A 50 -0.26 16.35 6.15
N GLU A 51 -1.31 15.68 6.61
CA GLU A 51 -1.45 14.24 6.44
C GLU A 51 -2.01 13.99 5.04
N LEU A 52 -1.24 13.25 4.23
CA LEU A 52 -1.71 12.69 2.98
C LEU A 52 -2.09 11.24 3.24
N GLU A 53 -3.20 10.79 2.66
CA GLU A 53 -3.64 9.40 2.80
C GLU A 53 -2.52 8.47 2.35
N ALA A 54 -1.99 7.68 3.28
CA ALA A 54 -0.97 6.70 2.97
C ALA A 54 -1.63 5.59 2.14
N SER A 55 -1.14 5.38 0.92
CA SER A 55 -1.52 4.22 0.13
C SER A 55 -0.94 2.96 0.78
N LYS A 56 -1.68 2.35 1.70
CA LYS A 56 -1.35 1.01 2.19
C LYS A 56 -1.61 0.03 1.08
N GLN A 57 -0.62 -0.80 0.78
CA GLN A 57 -0.78 -1.81 -0.25
C GLN A 57 -1.89 -2.78 0.14
N SER A 58 -2.76 -3.09 -0.82
CA SER A 58 -3.81 -4.08 -0.59
C SER A 58 -3.22 -5.48 -0.46
N PRO A 59 -3.90 -6.42 0.24
CA PRO A 59 -3.43 -7.79 0.36
C PRO A 59 -3.19 -8.49 -1.00
N ILE A 60 -4.06 -8.21 -1.98
CA ILE A 60 -3.95 -8.78 -3.33
C ILE A 60 -2.71 -8.23 -4.04
N THR A 61 -2.47 -6.92 -3.98
CA THR A 61 -1.28 -6.30 -4.59
C THR A 61 0.00 -6.79 -3.92
N SER A 62 -0.01 -6.94 -2.60
CA SER A 62 1.11 -7.50 -1.84
C SER A 62 1.44 -8.94 -2.29
N ALA A 63 0.42 -9.77 -2.54
CA ALA A 63 0.60 -11.12 -3.03
C ALA A 63 1.16 -11.15 -4.47
N ILE A 64 0.64 -10.31 -5.36
CA ILE A 64 1.15 -10.15 -6.74
C ILE A 64 2.64 -9.76 -6.73
N LEU A 65 3.02 -8.83 -5.85
CA LEU A 65 4.41 -8.40 -5.68
C LEU A 65 5.30 -9.52 -5.14
N ALA A 66 4.82 -10.29 -4.15
CA ALA A 66 5.58 -11.38 -3.54
C ALA A 66 5.98 -12.46 -4.57
N GLU A 67 5.17 -12.69 -5.60
CA GLU A 67 5.45 -13.63 -6.69
C GLU A 67 6.26 -13.02 -7.87
N ASN A 68 6.70 -11.76 -7.71
CA ASN A 68 7.40 -10.97 -8.73
C ASN A 68 6.61 -10.81 -10.04
N LEU A 69 5.28 -10.83 -9.99
CA LEU A 69 4.46 -10.79 -11.20
C LEU A 69 4.45 -9.42 -11.88
N ILE A 70 4.54 -8.33 -11.11
CA ILE A 70 4.76 -6.97 -11.62
C ILE A 70 6.07 -6.90 -12.42
N PHE A 71 7.16 -7.41 -11.83
CA PHE A 71 8.49 -7.45 -12.47
C PHE A 71 8.52 -8.30 -13.74
N LYS A 72 7.93 -9.49 -13.70
CA LYS A 72 7.87 -10.39 -14.86
C LYS A 72 7.03 -9.78 -15.98
N TYR A 73 5.86 -9.21 -15.66
CA TYR A 73 5.04 -8.54 -16.67
C TYR A 73 5.74 -7.32 -17.26
N ALA A 74 6.38 -6.48 -16.45
CA ALA A 74 7.13 -5.34 -16.95
C ALA A 74 8.27 -5.75 -17.91
N THR A 75 8.88 -6.92 -17.66
CA THR A 75 9.88 -7.51 -18.57
C THR A 75 9.25 -7.91 -19.90
N ASP A 76 8.12 -8.62 -19.86
CA ASP A 76 7.37 -9.02 -21.05
C ASP A 76 6.88 -7.80 -21.85
N TYR A 77 6.39 -6.78 -21.15
CA TYR A 77 5.97 -5.50 -21.72
C TYR A 77 7.13 -4.82 -22.47
N TYR A 78 8.31 -4.75 -21.87
CA TYR A 78 9.51 -4.15 -22.45
C TYR A 78 9.90 -4.76 -23.80
N TYR A 79 9.82 -6.08 -23.94
CA TYR A 79 10.17 -6.75 -25.21
C TYR A 79 9.08 -6.64 -26.28
N LYS A 80 7.86 -6.24 -25.90
CA LYS A 80 6.70 -6.16 -26.81
C LYS A 80 6.37 -4.74 -27.26
N HIS A 81 6.86 -3.73 -26.54
CA HIS A 81 6.54 -2.33 -26.80
C HIS A 81 7.82 -1.55 -27.10
N PRO A 82 7.74 -0.49 -27.93
CA PRO A 82 8.83 0.44 -28.06
C PRO A 82 9.00 1.28 -26.78
N GLU A 83 10.18 1.88 -26.65
CA GLU A 83 10.44 2.88 -25.61
C GLU A 83 9.44 4.05 -25.71
N PRO A 84 8.79 4.47 -24.60
CA PRO A 84 7.92 5.63 -24.58
C PRO A 84 8.63 6.93 -24.98
N ALA A 85 8.03 7.71 -25.88
CA ALA A 85 8.64 8.97 -26.36
C ALA A 85 8.70 10.06 -25.27
N ASP A 86 7.70 10.13 -24.39
CA ASP A 86 7.66 11.05 -23.26
C ASP A 86 7.25 10.30 -21.99
N ILE A 87 8.21 10.12 -21.09
CA ILE A 87 7.99 9.45 -19.82
C ILE A 87 7.02 10.20 -18.91
N THR A 88 6.89 11.52 -19.04
CA THR A 88 6.02 12.32 -18.16
C THR A 88 4.54 12.12 -18.46
N GLN A 89 4.23 11.60 -19.65
CA GLN A 89 2.88 11.25 -20.11
C GLN A 89 2.65 9.73 -20.14
N PHE A 90 3.56 8.95 -19.55
CA PHE A 90 3.41 7.50 -19.52
C PHE A 90 2.21 7.10 -18.66
N GLU A 91 1.25 6.40 -19.26
CA GLU A 91 0.06 5.89 -18.61
C GLU A 91 -0.34 4.57 -19.24
N LEU A 92 -0.66 3.59 -18.39
CA LEU A 92 -1.20 2.30 -18.83
C LEU A 92 -2.71 2.38 -18.98
N THR A 93 -3.19 1.89 -20.10
CA THR A 93 -4.58 1.81 -20.50
C THR A 93 -5.32 0.62 -19.89
N ASP A 94 -6.64 0.64 -20.01
CA ASP A 94 -7.52 -0.48 -19.67
C ASP A 94 -7.17 -1.77 -20.44
N ALA A 95 -6.67 -1.65 -21.67
CA ALA A 95 -6.23 -2.79 -22.47
C ALA A 95 -4.98 -3.45 -21.87
N GLU A 96 -4.04 -2.66 -21.36
CA GLU A 96 -2.83 -3.15 -20.69
C GLU A 96 -3.17 -3.74 -19.33
N PHE A 97 -4.12 -3.16 -18.59
CA PHE A 97 -4.64 -3.76 -17.37
C PHE A 97 -5.27 -5.14 -17.63
N ASN A 98 -6.10 -5.26 -18.67
CA ASN A 98 -6.70 -6.54 -19.04
C ASN A 98 -5.64 -7.56 -19.52
N SER A 99 -4.61 -7.11 -20.21
CA SER A 99 -3.46 -7.94 -20.58
C SER A 99 -2.71 -8.44 -19.34
N PHE A 100 -2.54 -7.60 -18.32
CA PHE A 100 -1.99 -8.00 -17.03
C PHE A 100 -2.87 -9.04 -16.32
N LYS A 101 -4.20 -8.87 -16.29
CA LYS A 101 -5.12 -9.88 -15.73
C LYS A 101 -4.97 -11.24 -16.41
N ASN A 102 -4.82 -11.25 -17.74
CA ASN A 102 -4.57 -12.49 -18.47
C ASN A 102 -3.19 -13.08 -18.16
N PHE A 103 -2.17 -12.23 -18.03
CA PHE A 103 -0.84 -12.65 -17.60
C PHE A 103 -0.85 -13.32 -16.22
N LEU A 104 -1.60 -12.78 -15.24
CA LEU A 104 -1.77 -13.41 -13.93
C LEU A 104 -2.36 -14.82 -14.05
N ARG A 105 -3.42 -14.99 -14.87
CA ARG A 105 -4.04 -16.30 -15.13
C ARG A 105 -3.06 -17.28 -15.77
N SER A 106 -2.32 -16.86 -16.79
CA SER A 106 -1.33 -17.70 -17.48
C SER A 106 -0.14 -18.10 -16.59
N ASN A 107 0.16 -17.33 -15.54
CA ASN A 107 1.19 -17.65 -14.57
C ASN A 107 0.66 -18.43 -13.35
N ASN A 108 -0.60 -18.91 -13.40
CA ASN A 108 -1.25 -19.61 -12.29
C ASN A 108 -1.21 -18.85 -10.96
N PHE A 109 -1.29 -17.52 -11.02
CA PHE A 109 -1.32 -16.70 -9.82
C PHE A 109 -2.51 -17.10 -8.94
N ASN A 110 -2.24 -17.51 -7.71
CA ASN A 110 -3.26 -17.89 -6.75
C ASN A 110 -3.00 -17.19 -5.42
N PHE A 111 -3.92 -16.31 -5.04
CA PHE A 111 -3.90 -15.63 -3.76
C PHE A 111 -4.80 -16.36 -2.77
N GLU A 112 -4.21 -16.88 -1.70
CA GLU A 112 -4.96 -17.48 -0.60
C GLU A 112 -5.04 -16.50 0.57
N THR A 113 -6.27 -16.16 0.98
CA THR A 113 -6.45 -15.23 2.11
C THR A 113 -6.24 -15.92 3.45
N LYS A 114 -5.94 -15.16 4.51
CA LYS A 114 -5.91 -15.70 5.88
C LYS A 114 -7.26 -16.28 6.32
N ALA A 115 -8.36 -15.69 5.84
CA ALA A 115 -9.70 -16.18 6.12
C ALA A 115 -9.94 -17.54 5.43
N GLU A 116 -9.57 -17.66 4.16
CA GLU A 116 -9.64 -18.91 3.39
C GLU A 116 -8.89 -20.05 4.09
N LYS A 117 -7.66 -19.80 4.57
CA LYS A 117 -6.91 -20.78 5.37
C LYS A 117 -7.66 -21.21 6.63
N ALA A 118 -8.15 -20.25 7.40
CA ALA A 118 -8.87 -20.52 8.64
C ALA A 118 -10.17 -21.33 8.40
N PHE A 119 -10.90 -21.01 7.33
CA PHE A 119 -12.10 -21.74 6.96
C PHE A 119 -11.78 -23.16 6.48
N ALA A 120 -10.71 -23.35 5.72
CA ALA A 120 -10.25 -24.67 5.31
C ALA A 120 -9.87 -25.53 6.52
N GLU A 121 -9.13 -24.99 7.49
CA GLU A 121 -8.78 -25.67 8.74
C GLU A 121 -10.01 -26.03 9.58
N ALA A 122 -10.96 -25.10 9.72
CA ALA A 122 -12.21 -25.35 10.43
C ALA A 122 -13.05 -26.44 9.76
N TYR A 123 -13.14 -26.42 8.42
CA TYR A 123 -13.87 -27.43 7.66
C TYR A 123 -13.22 -28.81 7.73
N LEU A 124 -11.88 -28.89 7.71
CA LEU A 124 -11.15 -30.14 7.96
C LEU A 124 -11.48 -30.72 9.34
N THR A 125 -11.49 -29.87 10.38
CA THR A 125 -11.87 -30.27 11.75
C THR A 125 -13.32 -30.80 11.78
N ALA A 126 -14.25 -30.11 11.14
CA ALA A 126 -15.64 -30.54 11.07
C ALA A 126 -15.81 -31.90 10.35
N LYS A 127 -14.96 -32.21 9.35
CA LYS A 127 -14.93 -33.54 8.72
C LYS A 127 -14.44 -34.62 9.68
N GLU A 128 -13.42 -34.34 10.48
CA GLU A 128 -12.91 -35.26 11.52
C GLU A 128 -13.97 -35.54 12.60
N GLU A 129 -14.74 -34.52 12.98
CA GLU A 129 -15.87 -34.61 13.92
C GLU A 129 -17.13 -35.24 13.32
N LYS A 130 -17.10 -35.64 12.04
CA LYS A 130 -18.23 -36.20 11.28
C LYS A 130 -19.43 -35.25 11.12
N ILE A 131 -19.18 -33.94 11.21
CA ILE A 131 -20.15 -32.86 11.00
C ILE A 131 -20.11 -32.39 9.53
N GLY A 132 -19.03 -32.65 8.80
CA GLY A 132 -18.78 -32.17 7.43
C GLY A 132 -19.99 -32.30 6.48
N THR A 133 -20.68 -33.45 6.46
CA THR A 133 -21.84 -33.68 5.58
C THR A 133 -22.99 -32.70 5.80
N ALA A 134 -23.11 -32.14 7.00
CA ALA A 134 -24.15 -31.16 7.33
C ALA A 134 -23.80 -29.74 6.82
N ILE A 135 -22.52 -29.46 6.55
CA ILE A 135 -22.03 -28.12 6.18
C ILE A 135 -21.34 -28.08 4.81
N ASP A 136 -21.28 -29.20 4.08
CA ASP A 136 -20.59 -29.30 2.79
C ASP A 136 -21.10 -28.26 1.77
N SER A 137 -22.42 -28.08 1.67
CA SER A 137 -23.02 -27.09 0.77
C SER A 137 -22.64 -25.66 1.16
N ASP A 138 -22.68 -25.35 2.46
CA ASP A 138 -22.34 -24.00 2.96
C ASP A 138 -20.85 -23.69 2.75
N TYR A 139 -19.99 -24.70 2.88
CA TYR A 139 -18.57 -24.55 2.61
C TYR A 139 -18.27 -24.33 1.12
N GLU A 140 -18.95 -25.03 0.21
CA GLU A 140 -18.85 -24.78 -1.23
C GLU A 140 -19.32 -23.36 -1.60
N ASP A 141 -20.42 -22.90 -1.02
CA ASP A 141 -20.90 -21.53 -1.23
C ASP A 141 -19.90 -20.49 -0.71
N LEU A 142 -19.26 -20.75 0.44
CA LEU A 142 -18.19 -19.92 0.98
C LEU A 142 -16.97 -19.87 0.03
N LEU A 143 -16.54 -21.00 -0.53
CA LEU A 143 -15.45 -21.04 -1.50
C LEU A 143 -15.79 -20.24 -2.76
N ASN A 144 -17.02 -20.33 -3.25
CA ASN A 144 -17.49 -19.56 -4.40
C ASN A 144 -17.48 -18.05 -4.10
N ALA A 145 -17.93 -17.64 -2.92
CA ALA A 145 -17.88 -16.25 -2.48
C ALA A 145 -16.44 -15.72 -2.38
N LEU A 146 -15.52 -16.51 -1.82
CA LEU A 146 -14.09 -16.17 -1.74
C LEU A 146 -13.45 -16.03 -3.12
N ASN A 147 -13.75 -16.93 -4.06
CA ASN A 147 -13.23 -16.86 -5.43
C ASN A 147 -13.77 -15.63 -6.19
N SER A 148 -15.05 -15.29 -6.00
CA SER A 148 -15.64 -14.06 -6.54
C SER A 148 -14.96 -12.82 -5.97
N TYR A 149 -14.76 -12.77 -4.65
CA TYR A 149 -14.02 -11.69 -3.99
C TYR A 149 -12.60 -11.54 -4.56
N LYS A 150 -11.85 -12.64 -4.72
CA LYS A 150 -10.47 -12.60 -5.27
C LYS A 150 -10.44 -12.01 -6.68
N THR A 151 -11.41 -12.36 -7.52
CA THR A 151 -11.52 -11.81 -8.88
C THR A 151 -11.81 -10.30 -8.84
N GLN A 152 -12.77 -9.89 -8.01
CA GLN A 152 -13.13 -8.47 -7.83
C GLN A 152 -12.01 -7.66 -7.18
N ALA A 153 -11.21 -8.25 -6.30
CA ALA A 153 -10.12 -7.59 -5.61
C ALA A 153 -9.05 -7.10 -6.60
N ILE A 154 -8.77 -7.84 -7.68
CA ILE A 154 -7.84 -7.37 -8.72
C ILE A 154 -8.38 -6.11 -9.40
N ASP A 155 -9.66 -6.11 -9.79
CA ASP A 155 -10.30 -4.96 -10.44
C ASP A 155 -10.44 -3.75 -9.49
N ALA A 156 -10.79 -4.00 -8.22
CA ALA A 156 -10.92 -2.96 -7.20
C ALA A 156 -9.58 -2.25 -6.89
N ASN A 157 -8.45 -2.95 -7.09
CA ASN A 157 -7.11 -2.41 -6.87
C ASN A 157 -6.40 -2.04 -8.17
N LYS A 158 -7.14 -1.82 -9.27
CA LYS A 158 -6.61 -1.46 -10.59
C LYS A 158 -5.64 -0.28 -10.53
N THR A 159 -6.00 0.82 -9.88
CA THR A 159 -5.15 2.03 -9.80
C THR A 159 -3.81 1.73 -9.13
N GLU A 160 -3.83 0.97 -8.04
CA GLU A 160 -2.62 0.56 -7.30
C GLU A 160 -1.72 -0.32 -8.18
N ILE A 161 -2.32 -1.33 -8.82
CA ILE A 161 -1.61 -2.27 -9.70
C ILE A 161 -1.00 -1.54 -10.90
N LEU A 162 -1.75 -0.64 -11.56
CA LEU A 162 -1.26 0.14 -12.69
C LEU A 162 -0.12 1.08 -12.29
N SER A 163 -0.18 1.69 -11.10
CA SER A 163 0.93 2.50 -10.58
C SER A 163 2.21 1.66 -10.43
N LEU A 164 2.10 0.47 -9.83
CA LEU A 164 3.27 -0.42 -9.65
C LEU A 164 3.82 -0.94 -10.97
N LEU A 165 2.95 -1.28 -11.91
CA LEU A 165 3.34 -1.67 -13.26
C LEU A 165 4.06 -0.52 -13.97
N SER A 166 3.53 0.70 -13.88
CA SER A 166 4.13 1.87 -14.50
C SER A 166 5.52 2.14 -13.94
N ASP A 167 5.67 2.10 -12.62
CA ASP A 167 6.96 2.29 -11.96
C ASP A 167 8.00 1.26 -12.43
N GLU A 168 7.58 -0.01 -12.51
CA GLU A 168 8.46 -1.09 -12.92
C GLU A 168 8.82 -1.01 -14.42
N ILE A 169 7.85 -0.70 -15.28
CA ILE A 169 8.08 -0.51 -16.72
C ILE A 169 9.00 0.68 -16.99
N ILE A 170 8.77 1.82 -16.34
CA ILE A 170 9.63 3.00 -16.48
C ILE A 170 11.06 2.68 -16.05
N LYS A 171 11.25 1.96 -14.93
CA LYS A 171 12.58 1.51 -14.50
C LYS A 171 13.24 0.58 -15.52
N ARG A 172 12.48 -0.17 -16.33
CA ARG A 172 13.05 -1.04 -17.37
C ARG A 172 13.62 -0.27 -18.55
N TYR A 173 12.95 0.80 -18.98
CA TYR A 173 13.43 1.63 -20.09
C TYR A 173 14.45 2.68 -19.64
N PHE A 174 14.18 3.36 -18.52
CA PHE A 174 14.88 4.60 -18.14
C PHE A 174 15.56 4.54 -16.77
N TYR A 175 15.64 3.36 -16.17
CA TYR A 175 16.21 3.15 -14.85
C TYR A 175 15.55 4.03 -13.77
N ARG A 176 16.22 4.21 -12.63
CA ARG A 176 15.68 5.00 -11.51
C ARG A 176 15.60 6.49 -11.84
N GLU A 177 16.49 7.00 -12.69
CA GLU A 177 16.51 8.41 -13.07
C GLU A 177 15.25 8.80 -13.86
N GLY A 178 14.81 7.93 -14.78
CA GLY A 178 13.53 8.10 -15.47
C GLY A 178 12.35 8.03 -14.51
N LEU A 179 12.35 7.10 -13.55
CA LEU A 179 11.30 7.01 -12.55
C LEU A 179 11.17 8.31 -11.73
N TYR A 180 12.28 8.91 -11.31
CA TYR A 180 12.24 10.20 -10.61
C TYR A 180 11.76 11.35 -11.49
N THR A 181 12.07 11.31 -12.79
CA THR A 181 11.56 12.30 -13.75
C THR A 181 10.07 12.16 -13.94
N TYR A 182 9.56 10.94 -14.04
CA TYR A 182 8.12 10.64 -14.04
C TYR A 182 7.44 11.15 -12.77
N TYR A 183 7.94 10.79 -11.59
CA TYR A 183 7.36 11.24 -10.31
C TYR A 183 7.33 12.75 -10.17
N LYS A 184 8.32 13.49 -10.67
CA LYS A 184 8.28 14.96 -10.67
C LYS A 184 7.06 15.51 -11.42
N ALA A 185 6.53 14.80 -12.40
CA ALA A 185 5.35 15.17 -13.16
C ALA A 185 4.04 14.60 -12.57
N THR A 186 4.06 13.37 -12.06
CA THR A 186 2.83 12.63 -11.76
C THR A 186 2.57 12.35 -10.28
N ASN A 187 3.61 12.33 -9.43
CA ASN A 187 3.46 11.92 -8.04
C ASN A 187 2.69 12.97 -7.22
N PRO A 188 1.58 12.61 -6.56
CA PRO A 188 0.70 13.56 -5.86
C PRO A 188 1.38 14.23 -4.67
N GLU A 189 2.27 13.54 -3.94
CA GLU A 189 3.03 14.11 -2.83
C GLU A 189 3.99 15.20 -3.32
N ILE A 190 4.67 14.96 -4.46
CA ILE A 190 5.55 15.95 -5.09
C ILE A 190 4.73 17.13 -5.61
N GLN A 191 3.58 16.90 -6.27
CA GLN A 191 2.72 17.99 -6.73
C GLN A 191 2.23 18.83 -5.55
N LYS A 192 1.81 18.19 -4.45
CA LYS A 192 1.36 18.91 -3.27
C LYS A 192 2.48 19.71 -2.62
N GLY A 193 3.69 19.15 -2.58
CA GLY A 193 4.88 19.87 -2.13
C GLY A 193 5.16 21.12 -2.98
N LYS A 194 5.09 21.00 -4.31
CA LYS A 194 5.25 22.14 -5.23
C LYS A 194 4.18 23.20 -5.01
N GLU A 195 2.92 22.79 -4.91
CA GLU A 195 1.78 23.68 -4.63
C GLU A 195 2.02 24.51 -3.36
N ILE A 196 2.38 23.85 -2.25
CA ILE A 196 2.65 24.52 -0.97
C ILE A 196 3.82 25.49 -1.09
N LEU A 197 4.94 25.06 -1.68
CA LEU A 197 6.16 25.86 -1.78
C LEU A 197 6.04 27.04 -2.76
N SER A 198 5.13 26.95 -3.74
CA SER A 198 4.87 28.03 -4.68
C SER A 198 4.10 29.22 -4.08
N SER A 199 3.46 29.03 -2.93
CA SER A 199 2.72 30.09 -2.23
C SER A 199 3.37 30.37 -0.87
N MET A 200 4.01 31.53 -0.76
CA MET A 200 4.62 31.97 0.50
C MET A 200 3.58 32.06 1.62
N SER A 201 2.33 32.42 1.30
CA SER A 201 1.23 32.44 2.26
C SER A 201 0.90 31.04 2.77
N ASN A 202 0.78 30.04 1.89
CA ASN A 202 0.47 28.67 2.29
C ASN A 202 1.63 28.08 3.10
N TYR A 203 2.86 28.27 2.63
CA TYR A 203 4.06 27.81 3.32
C TYR A 203 4.18 28.41 4.73
N ASN A 204 4.01 29.73 4.87
CA ASN A 204 4.04 30.39 6.18
C ASN A 204 2.92 29.91 7.10
N GLY A 205 1.74 29.60 6.55
CA GLY A 205 0.63 29.02 7.31
C GLY A 205 0.96 27.68 8.00
N TYR A 206 1.95 26.92 7.51
CA TYR A 206 2.46 25.72 8.18
C TYR A 206 3.56 26.01 9.23
N LEU A 207 4.18 27.20 9.15
CA LEU A 207 5.25 27.62 10.07
C LEU A 207 4.74 28.39 11.29
N ASP A 208 3.66 29.14 11.12
CA ASP A 208 3.04 30.01 12.13
C ASP A 208 2.27 29.20 13.20
#